data_AF-A0A920AIW9-F1
#
_entry.id   AF-A0A920AIW9-F1
#
_cell.length_a   1.000
_cell.length_b   1.000
_cell.length_c   1.000
_cell.angle_alpha   90.00
_cell.angle_beta   90.00
_cell.angle_gamma   90.00
#
_symmetry.space_group_name_H-M   'P 1'
#
loop_
_entity.id
_entity.type
_entity.pdbx_description
1 polymer ?
#
loop_
_entity_poly.entity_id
_entity_poly.type
_entity_poly.pdbx_seq_one_letter_code
_entity_poly.pdbx_strand_id
1 'polypeptide(L)'
;MRIPKHLQASQNIGCKNPNVEFVFPVHLNPNVQKPVKTLLANQGSIHLIEPLDYQKFVHFYESFLLYSHRQWWSQEEAPSIGKPVLVMRDTTET
;
A
#
# COMPACT_ATOMS: atom_id res chain seq x y z
N MET A 1 -10.54 -17.23 -6.60
CA MET A 1 -9.95 -16.25 -5.65
C MET A 1 -10.20 -14.86 -6.21
N ARG A 2 -10.94 -13.97 -5.53
CA ARG A 2 -11.17 -12.60 -6.03
C ARG A 2 -9.86 -11.83 -5.89
N ILE A 3 -9.33 -11.32 -7.01
CA ILE A 3 -8.19 -10.39 -6.97
C ILE A 3 -8.63 -9.16 -6.18
N PRO A 4 -7.87 -8.71 -5.18
CA PRO A 4 -8.24 -7.52 -4.44
C PRO A 4 -8.26 -6.31 -5.38
N LYS A 5 -9.41 -5.62 -5.48
CA LYS A 5 -9.62 -4.48 -6.41
C LYS A 5 -8.55 -3.40 -6.29
N HIS A 6 -8.03 -3.16 -5.09
CA HIS A 6 -6.99 -2.17 -4.84
C HIS A 6 -5.65 -2.49 -5.51
N LEU A 7 -5.29 -3.78 -5.61
CA LEU A 7 -4.06 -4.20 -6.29
C LEU A 7 -4.18 -3.92 -7.79
N GLN A 8 -5.34 -4.25 -8.38
CA GLN A 8 -5.61 -3.96 -9.78
C GLN A 8 -5.68 -2.46 -10.09
N ALA A 9 -6.24 -1.66 -9.18
CA ALA A 9 -6.22 -0.21 -9.30
C ALA A 9 -4.79 0.35 -9.29
N SER A 10 -3.94 -0.15 -8.39
CA SER A 10 -2.54 0.27 -8.29
C SER A 10 -1.75 -0.06 -9.58
N GLN A 11 -1.97 -1.24 -10.15
CA GLN A 11 -1.42 -1.61 -11.47
C GLN A 11 -1.85 -0.63 -12.55
N ASN A 12 -3.16 -0.36 -12.65
CA ASN A 12 -3.68 0.55 -13.68
C ASN A 12 -3.12 1.98 -13.54
N ILE A 13 -2.97 2.47 -12.31
CA ILE A 13 -2.40 3.79 -12.05
C ILE A 13 -0.92 3.79 -12.43
N GLY A 14 -0.15 2.79 -11.99
CA GLY A 14 1.28 2.68 -12.30
C GLY A 14 1.57 2.52 -13.80
N CYS A 15 0.72 1.79 -14.54
CA CYS A 15 0.86 1.69 -16.00
C CYS A 15 0.56 3.00 -16.73
N LYS A 16 -0.36 3.82 -16.21
CA LYS A 16 -0.76 5.10 -16.84
C LYS A 16 0.12 6.27 -16.44
N ASN A 17 0.84 6.16 -15.32
CA ASN A 17 1.62 7.25 -14.73
C ASN A 17 3.03 6.73 -14.42
N PRO A 18 3.99 6.85 -15.37
CA PRO A 18 5.35 6.32 -15.20
C PRO A 18 6.12 6.90 -14.01
N ASN A 19 5.73 8.09 -13.54
CA ASN A 19 6.36 8.77 -12.40
C ASN A 19 5.72 8.39 -11.04
N VAL A 20 4.78 7.44 -11.04
CA VAL A 20 4.11 6.98 -9.81
C VAL A 20 4.61 5.58 -9.48
N GLU A 21 5.17 5.45 -8.29
CA GLU A 21 5.60 4.17 -7.72
C GLU A 21 4.73 3.79 -6.52
N PHE A 22 4.50 2.50 -6.37
CA PHE A 22 3.74 1.92 -5.27
C PHE A 22 4.65 1.02 -4.45
N VAL A 23 4.69 1.24 -3.14
CA VAL A 23 5.44 0.39 -2.22
C VAL A 23 4.47 -0.33 -1.30
N PHE A 24 4.52 -1.67 -1.31
CA PHE A 24 3.67 -2.52 -0.46
C PHE A 24 4.53 -3.33 0.51
N PRO A 25 4.47 -3.04 1.82
CA PRO A 25 4.94 -3.97 2.84
C PRO A 25 4.04 -5.21 2.86
N VAL A 26 4.59 -6.38 2.52
CA VAL A 26 3.83 -7.63 2.43
C VAL A 26 4.08 -8.47 3.66
N HIS A 27 3.01 -8.89 4.35
CA HIS A 27 3.09 -9.76 5.52
C HIS A 27 3.95 -11.01 5.26
N LEU A 28 4.71 -11.46 6.26
CA LEU A 28 5.59 -12.64 6.18
C LEU A 28 4.86 -13.99 6.00
N ASN A 29 3.53 -13.99 5.94
CA ASN A 29 2.75 -15.21 5.85
C ASN A 29 2.84 -15.73 4.40
N PRO A 30 3.35 -16.94 4.14
CA PRO A 30 3.48 -17.48 2.79
C PRO A 30 2.15 -17.53 2.01
N ASN A 31 1.03 -17.72 2.72
CA ASN A 31 -0.31 -17.74 2.14
C ASN A 31 -0.76 -16.35 1.64
N VAL A 32 -0.14 -15.28 2.15
CA VAL A 32 -0.35 -13.90 1.69
C VAL A 32 0.70 -13.51 0.64
N GLN A 33 1.97 -13.88 0.86
CA GLN A 33 3.04 -13.52 -0.06
C GLN A 33 2.87 -14.14 -1.44
N LYS A 34 2.53 -15.43 -1.52
CA LYS A 34 2.37 -16.13 -2.81
C LYS A 34 1.40 -15.40 -3.74
N PRO A 35 0.13 -15.15 -3.37
CA PRO A 35 -0.82 -14.50 -4.27
C PRO A 35 -0.39 -13.06 -4.62
N VAL A 36 0.15 -12.30 -3.67
CA VAL A 36 0.61 -10.93 -3.93
C VAL A 36 1.78 -10.89 -4.91
N LYS A 37 2.79 -11.75 -4.71
CA LYS A 37 3.93 -11.88 -5.62
C LYS A 37 3.48 -12.36 -6.99
N THR A 38 2.63 -13.39 -7.07
CA THR A 38 2.11 -13.88 -8.37
C THR A 38 1.35 -12.80 -9.15
N LEU A 39 0.60 -11.94 -8.47
CA LEU A 39 -0.17 -10.88 -9.13
C LEU A 39 0.68 -9.65 -9.52
N LEU A 40 1.71 -9.31 -8.75
CA LEU A 40 2.40 -8.03 -8.85
C LEU A 40 3.88 -8.10 -9.25
N ALA A 41 4.50 -9.29 -9.29
CA ALA A 41 5.96 -9.43 -9.45
C ALA A 41 6.53 -8.82 -10.74
N ASN A 42 5.74 -8.65 -11.80
CA ASN A 42 6.20 -8.16 -13.11
C ASN A 42 5.80 -6.70 -13.39
N GLN A 43 5.50 -5.91 -12.36
CA GLN A 43 5.05 -4.52 -12.51
C GLN A 43 6.17 -3.57 -12.05
N GLY A 44 6.80 -2.86 -12.98
CA GLY A 44 7.96 -2.01 -12.70
C GLY A 44 7.69 -0.83 -11.75
N SER A 45 6.43 -0.40 -11.65
CA SER A 45 5.98 0.65 -10.72
C SER A 45 5.52 0.11 -9.37
N ILE A 46 5.71 -1.19 -9.07
CA ILE A 46 5.27 -1.81 -7.83
C ILE A 46 6.44 -2.51 -7.14
N HIS A 47 6.73 -2.07 -5.92
CA HIS A 47 7.80 -2.58 -5.07
C HIS A 47 7.20 -3.33 -3.88
N LEU A 48 7.42 -4.64 -3.85
CA LEU A 48 7.02 -5.47 -2.71
C LEU A 48 8.19 -5.53 -1.73
N ILE A 49 8.01 -4.98 -0.54
CA ILE A 49 9.03 -4.94 0.51
C ILE A 49 8.61 -5.79 1.71
N GLU A 50 9.58 -6.10 2.57
CA GLU A 50 9.29 -6.72 3.85
C GLU A 50 8.53 -5.77 4.78
N PRO A 51 7.77 -6.29 5.76
CA PRO A 51 7.10 -5.45 6.75
C PRO A 51 8.10 -4.55 7.46
N LEU A 52 7.79 -3.26 7.55
CA LEU A 52 8.60 -2.28 8.24
C LEU A 52 8.31 -2.33 9.75
N ASP A 53 9.37 -2.22 10.56
CA ASP A 53 9.21 -1.89 11.98
C ASP A 53 8.80 -0.42 12.13
N TYR A 54 8.35 -0.02 13.33
CA TYR A 54 7.80 1.32 13.57
C TYR A 54 8.80 2.44 13.21
N GLN A 55 10.08 2.29 13.57
CA GLN A 55 11.10 3.30 13.28
C GLN A 55 11.33 3.47 11.78
N LYS A 56 11.48 2.36 11.05
CA LYS A 56 11.61 2.39 9.59
C LYS A 56 10.34 2.92 8.94
N PHE A 57 9.17 2.58 9.49
CA PHE A 57 7.90 3.07 8.99
C PHE A 57 7.78 4.60 9.12
N VAL A 58 8.14 5.17 10.28
CA VAL A 58 8.15 6.63 10.50
C VAL A 58 9.14 7.33 9.56
N HIS A 59 10.35 6.79 9.39
CA HIS A 59 11.32 7.40 8.47
C HIS A 59 10.88 7.30 7.00
N PHE A 60 10.34 6.15 6.60
CA PHE A 60 9.72 5.99 5.29
C PHE A 60 8.62 7.05 5.10
N TYR A 61 7.80 7.28 6.12
CA TYR A 61 6.69 8.21 6.12
C TYR A 61 7.02 9.65 5.67
N GLU A 62 8.21 10.15 6.00
CA GLU A 62 8.63 11.51 5.65
C GLU A 62 8.70 11.74 4.13
N SER A 63 8.99 10.69 3.36
CA SER A 63 9.29 10.80 1.92
C SER A 63 8.14 10.38 0.99
N PHE A 64 7.08 9.74 1.49
CA PHE A 64 6.04 9.15 0.64
C PHE A 64 4.64 9.77 0.85
N LEU A 65 3.76 9.51 -0.11
CA LEU A 65 2.32 9.77 -0.08
C LEU A 65 1.62 8.48 0.39
N LEU A 66 0.74 8.56 1.39
CA LEU A 66 0.19 7.35 2.03
C LEU A 66 -1.10 6.86 1.35
N TYR A 67 -1.10 5.58 1.00
CA TYR A 67 -2.28 4.82 0.61
C TYR A 67 -2.54 3.74 1.65
N SER A 68 -3.64 3.84 2.40
CA SER A 68 -3.97 2.86 3.44
C SER A 68 -5.32 2.20 3.18
N HIS A 69 -5.31 0.87 3.17
CA HIS A 69 -6.48 0.05 2.91
C HIS A 69 -7.31 -0.20 4.19
N ARG A 70 -6.70 -0.36 5.38
CA ARG A 70 -7.41 -0.91 6.56
C ARG A 70 -6.88 -0.55 7.95
N GLN A 71 -5.68 0.00 8.08
CA GLN A 71 -5.16 0.26 9.43
C GLN A 71 -5.66 1.60 9.93
N TRP A 72 -6.57 1.56 10.90
CA TRP A 72 -7.10 2.74 11.60
C TRP A 72 -5.98 3.66 12.09
N TRP A 73 -4.93 3.07 12.68
CA TRP A 73 -3.74 3.77 13.16
C TRP A 73 -3.13 4.71 12.11
N SER A 74 -2.97 4.21 10.89
CA SER A 74 -2.42 5.00 9.78
C SER A 74 -3.36 6.09 9.26
N GLN A 75 -4.63 6.13 9.67
CA GLN A 75 -5.58 7.20 9.30
C GLN A 75 -5.59 8.33 10.33
N GLU A 76 -5.23 8.05 11.58
CA GLU A 76 -5.14 9.06 12.64
C GLU A 76 -3.74 9.71 12.70
N GLU A 77 -2.67 8.93 12.55
CA GLU A 77 -1.30 9.45 12.62
C GLU A 77 -0.88 10.24 11.37
N ALA A 78 -1.28 9.74 10.20
CA ALA A 78 -0.86 10.29 8.91
C ALA A 78 -1.29 11.75 8.67
N PRO A 79 -2.56 12.14 8.90
CA PRO A 79 -2.96 13.53 8.76
C PRO A 79 -2.29 14.43 9.79
N SER A 80 -2.02 13.89 10.99
CA SER A 80 -1.39 14.63 12.09
C SER A 80 0.03 15.12 11.74
N ILE A 81 0.67 14.52 10.74
CA ILE A 81 1.97 14.94 10.20
C ILE A 81 1.88 15.46 8.75
N GLY A 82 0.69 15.92 8.33
CA GLY A 82 0.47 16.65 7.08
C GLY A 82 0.47 15.80 5.82
N LYS A 83 0.37 14.47 5.93
CA LYS A 83 0.34 13.60 4.75
C LYS A 83 -1.10 13.28 4.34
N PRO A 84 -1.42 13.39 3.04
CA PRO A 84 -2.72 12.98 2.53
C PRO A 84 -2.90 11.47 2.66
N VAL A 85 -4.11 11.06 3.05
CA VAL A 85 -4.49 9.65 3.19
C VAL A 85 -5.64 9.34 2.25
N LEU A 86 -5.42 8.42 1.32
CA LEU A 86 -6.51 7.83 0.55
C LEU A 86 -6.97 6.54 1.23
N VAL A 87 -8.22 6.54 1.71
CA VAL A 87 -8.82 5.37 2.36
C VAL A 87 -9.71 4.60 1.39
N MET A 88 -9.43 3.31 1.23
CA MET A 88 -10.23 2.43 0.37
C MET A 88 -11.09 1.47 1.17
N ARG A 89 -12.33 1.87 1.41
CA ARG A 89 -13.34 1.06 2.08
C ARG A 89 -14.69 1.26 1.41
N ASP A 90 -15.47 0.19 1.35
CA ASP A 90 -16.83 0.25 0.80
C ASP A 90 -17.81 0.88 1.82
N THR A 91 -17.45 0.92 3.11
CA THR A 91 -18.24 1.51 4.20
C THR A 91 -17.42 2.54 4.97
N THR A 92 -18.04 3.65 5.35
CA THR A 92 -17.50 4.57 6.35
C THR A 92 -17.75 4.00 7.74
N GLU A 93 -16.81 4.20 8.67
CA GLU A 93 -17.04 3.82 10.07
C GLU A 93 -18.24 4.59 10.63
N THR A 94 -19.05 3.88 11.40
CA THR A 94 -20.15 4.42 12.19
C THR A 94 -19.77 4.28 13.66
#